data_AF-A0A3P7LUW1-F1
#
_entry.id   AF-A0A3P7LUW1-F1
#
_cell.length_a   1.000
_cell.length_b   1.000
_cell.length_c   1.000
_cell.angle_alpha   90.00
_cell.angle_beta   90.00
_cell.angle_gamma   90.00
#
_symmetry.space_group_name_H-M   'P 1'
#
loop_
_entity.id
_entity.type
_entity.pdbx_description
1 polymer ?
#
loop_
_entity_poly.entity_id
_entity_poly.type
_entity_poly.pdbx_seq_one_letter_code
_entity_poly.pdbx_strand_id
1 'polypeptide(L)'
;MESSDSGHLYSILSDLERSIKPKDETAPEGVRSLRDGISYWDSRKDSAALQYSHALRNLSVKLEQLAEYSIEQISDFIESAEDCLDQLWLSEPPFPQNRMQQLINSTGLEIANCIISKVNSNERWQAGVPTTDLLQAANSVCEQWKFVVESLVEQWKQNVDAPWKGDKPAMAAMEILQKQINEILSLQMLSSQVSELLGDKSSAWKEMDAALRAIFAVRPLLAYSASMQQHWRVKLMVICCICPGLKNASSQHFLSIPPQAMIVK
;
A
#
# COMPACT_ATOMS: atom_id res chain seq x y z
N MET A 1 18.16 52.07 20.02
CA MET A 1 17.61 50.95 20.81
C MET A 1 16.87 50.03 19.85
N GLU A 2 17.58 49.17 19.11
CA GLU A 2 16.98 48.24 18.12
C GLU A 2 17.82 46.96 18.04
N SER A 3 18.05 46.29 19.17
CA SER A 3 18.83 45.04 19.22
C SER A 3 18.19 43.92 20.04
N SER A 4 17.06 44.19 20.72
CA SER A 4 16.41 43.20 21.59
C SER A 4 15.40 42.33 20.83
N ASP A 5 14.70 42.88 19.84
CA ASP A 5 13.64 42.16 19.12
C ASP A 5 14.20 41.13 18.13
N SER A 6 15.35 41.41 17.50
CA SER A 6 15.97 40.49 16.54
C SER A 6 16.43 39.20 17.23
N GLY A 7 17.02 39.29 18.42
CA GLY A 7 17.44 38.12 19.20
C GLY A 7 16.26 37.27 19.67
N HIS A 8 15.15 37.92 20.02
CA HIS A 8 13.92 37.22 20.42
C HIS A 8 13.25 36.51 19.23
N LEU A 9 13.29 37.12 18.05
CA LEU A 9 12.83 36.48 16.81
C LEU A 9 13.70 35.29 16.43
N TYR A 10 15.04 35.39 16.52
CA TYR A 10 15.92 34.24 16.26
C TYR A 10 15.72 33.09 17.25
N SER A 11 15.43 33.40 18.52
CA SER A 11 15.08 32.38 19.52
C SER A 11 13.76 31.69 19.17
N ILE A 12 12.72 32.46 18.81
CA ILE A 12 11.43 31.91 18.41
C ILE A 12 11.55 31.10 17.11
N LEU A 13 12.37 31.56 16.17
CA LEU A 13 12.61 30.88 14.89
C LEU A 13 13.42 29.60 15.09
N SER A 14 14.38 29.59 16.00
CA SER A 14 15.13 28.38 16.39
C SER A 14 14.27 27.38 17.16
N ASP A 15 13.40 27.85 18.06
CA ASP A 15 12.44 27.01 18.78
C ASP A 15 11.33 26.49 17.85
N LEU A 16 10.93 27.28 16.86
CA LEU A 16 10.04 26.85 15.77
C LEU A 16 10.74 25.86 14.85
N GLU A 17 11.98 26.08 14.40
CA GLU A 17 12.74 25.10 13.60
C GLU A 17 13.00 23.80 14.38
N ARG A 18 13.20 23.89 15.69
CA ARG A 18 13.34 22.72 16.56
C ARG A 18 12.02 21.97 16.78
N SER A 19 10.89 22.69 16.71
CA SER A 19 9.53 22.14 16.83
C SER A 19 8.94 21.70 15.48
N ILE A 20 9.42 22.27 14.37
CA ILE A 20 9.16 21.93 12.97
C ILE A 20 10.26 20.97 12.51
N LYS A 21 10.33 19.80 13.16
CA LYS A 21 10.56 18.58 12.38
C LYS A 21 9.22 18.25 11.75
N PRO A 22 9.15 17.89 10.46
CA PRO A 22 7.94 17.96 9.67
C PRO A 22 6.84 17.13 10.33
N LYS A 23 5.89 17.82 10.96
CA LYS A 23 4.58 17.30 11.26
C LYS A 23 3.83 17.46 9.94
N ASP A 24 4.03 16.49 9.05
CA ASP A 24 3.35 16.44 7.77
C ASP A 24 1.86 16.18 8.04
N GLU A 25 1.07 17.25 8.11
CA GLU A 25 -0.37 17.22 8.39
C GLU A 25 -1.20 16.66 7.22
N THR A 26 -0.55 16.01 6.23
CA THR A 26 -1.22 15.21 5.20
C THR A 26 -1.10 13.70 5.41
N ALA A 27 -0.33 13.26 6.42
CA ALA A 27 -0.25 11.86 6.82
C ALA A 27 -1.09 11.61 8.09
N PRO A 28 -1.98 10.59 8.10
CA PRO A 28 -2.64 10.18 9.33
C PRO A 28 -1.57 9.78 10.35
N GLU A 29 -1.46 10.52 11.45
CA GLU A 29 -0.56 10.31 12.59
C GLU A 29 0.76 9.56 12.29
N GLY A 30 1.75 10.29 11.77
CA GLY A 30 3.16 9.93 11.99
C GLY A 30 3.63 8.57 11.47
N VAL A 31 3.20 8.18 10.26
CA VAL A 31 3.82 7.04 9.55
C VAL A 31 5.26 7.42 9.21
N ARG A 32 6.21 7.04 10.08
CA ARG A 32 7.63 6.99 9.73
C ARG A 32 7.79 5.93 8.63
N SER A 33 8.59 6.22 7.61
CA SER A 33 8.90 5.21 6.59
C SER A 33 9.53 3.98 7.27
N LEU A 34 9.42 2.80 6.64
CA LEU A 34 10.06 1.58 7.16
C LEU A 34 11.56 1.82 7.41
N ARG A 35 12.20 2.54 6.48
CA ARG A 35 13.62 2.92 6.54
C ARG A 35 13.93 3.83 7.73
N ASP A 36 13.09 4.82 8.03
CA ASP A 36 13.24 5.69 9.20
C ASP A 36 13.05 4.91 10.51
N GLY A 37 12.13 3.94 10.50
CA GLY A 37 11.91 3.03 11.63
C GLY A 37 13.14 2.19 11.94
N ILE A 38 13.75 1.58 10.93
CA ILE A 38 15.01 0.81 11.05
C ILE A 38 16.15 1.71 11.54
N SER A 39 16.36 2.85 10.87
CA SER A 39 17.42 3.80 11.21
C SER A 39 17.31 4.33 12.63
N TYR A 40 16.08 4.50 13.14
CA TYR A 40 15.84 4.90 14.52
C TYR A 40 16.39 3.87 15.52
N TRP A 41 16.18 2.58 15.30
CA TRP A 41 16.66 1.53 16.20
C TRP A 41 18.16 1.29 16.08
N ASP A 42 18.73 1.43 14.88
CA ASP A 42 20.18 1.36 14.66
C ASP A 42 20.95 2.49 15.35
N SER A 43 20.35 3.67 15.46
CA SER A 43 20.99 4.84 16.09
C SER A 43 21.09 4.74 17.63
N ARG A 44 20.32 3.82 18.24
CA ARG A 44 20.23 3.66 19.69
C ARG A 44 21.23 2.62 20.20
N LYS A 45 21.72 2.81 21.42
CA LYS A 45 22.77 1.97 22.03
C LYS A 45 22.32 1.22 23.29
N ASP A 46 21.05 1.34 23.67
CA ASP A 46 20.52 0.58 24.81
C ASP A 46 20.35 -0.90 24.45
N SER A 47 20.36 -1.77 25.48
CA SER A 47 20.34 -3.23 25.31
C SER A 47 19.11 -3.72 24.53
N ALA A 48 17.95 -3.11 24.74
CA ALA A 48 16.73 -3.42 23.99
C ALA A 48 16.87 -3.03 22.51
N ALA A 49 17.36 -1.81 22.23
CA ALA A 49 17.58 -1.37 20.85
C ALA A 49 18.62 -2.22 20.09
N LEU A 50 19.62 -2.77 20.77
CA LEU A 50 20.58 -3.70 20.15
C LEU A 50 19.93 -5.02 19.72
N GLN A 51 19.00 -5.55 20.51
CA GLN A 51 18.22 -6.73 20.11
C GLN A 51 17.29 -6.40 18.95
N TYR A 52 16.61 -5.24 18.99
CA TYR A 52 15.68 -4.85 17.93
C TYR A 52 16.38 -4.58 16.60
N SER A 53 17.52 -3.87 16.63
CA SER A 53 18.34 -3.64 15.43
C SER A 53 18.90 -4.94 14.85
N HIS A 54 19.25 -5.91 15.70
CA HIS A 54 19.64 -7.23 15.23
C HIS A 54 18.52 -7.92 14.44
N ALA A 55 17.30 -7.94 14.98
CA ALA A 55 16.14 -8.53 14.29
C ALA A 55 15.80 -7.78 12.99
N LEU A 56 15.92 -6.45 12.97
CA LEU A 56 15.63 -5.61 11.80
C LEU A 56 16.69 -5.70 10.69
N ARG A 57 17.89 -6.22 10.98
CA ARG A 57 19.03 -6.20 10.05
C ARG A 57 18.74 -6.94 8.74
N ASN A 58 18.17 -8.14 8.82
CA ASN A 58 17.86 -8.92 7.62
C ASN A 58 16.80 -8.20 6.77
N LEU A 59 15.75 -7.69 7.41
CA LEU A 59 14.71 -6.92 6.76
C LEU A 59 15.27 -5.67 6.07
N SER A 60 16.25 -4.97 6.69
CA SER A 60 16.90 -3.81 6.11
C SER A 60 17.65 -4.13 4.81
N VAL A 61 18.42 -5.22 4.80
CA VAL A 61 19.17 -5.64 3.60
C VAL A 61 18.20 -6.00 2.47
N LYS A 62 17.13 -6.73 2.80
CA LYS A 62 16.09 -7.11 1.84
C LYS A 62 15.30 -5.90 1.34
N LEU A 63 15.08 -4.90 2.19
CA LEU A 63 14.41 -3.64 1.80
C LEU A 63 15.23 -2.85 0.77
N GLU A 64 16.56 -2.85 0.87
CA GLU A 64 17.41 -2.20 -0.13
C GLU A 64 17.32 -2.89 -1.51
N GLN A 65 17.13 -4.21 -1.51
CA GLN A 65 17.00 -5.02 -2.73
C GLN A 65 15.57 -5.03 -3.29
N LEU A 66 14.57 -4.61 -2.50
CA LEU A 66 13.15 -4.70 -2.87
C LEU A 66 12.82 -4.04 -4.20
N ALA A 67 13.53 -2.96 -4.55
CA ALA A 67 13.35 -2.26 -5.83
C ALA A 67 13.77 -3.10 -7.05
N GLU A 68 14.66 -4.08 -6.87
CA GLU A 68 15.17 -4.95 -7.94
C GLU A 68 14.27 -6.18 -8.15
N TYR A 69 13.48 -6.55 -7.15
CA TYR A 69 12.67 -7.77 -7.15
C TYR A 69 11.61 -7.77 -8.28
N SER A 70 11.39 -8.93 -8.90
CA SER A 70 10.16 -9.19 -9.65
C SER A 70 8.96 -9.25 -8.69
N ILE A 71 7.73 -9.25 -9.21
CA ILE A 71 6.54 -9.32 -8.34
C ILE A 71 6.58 -10.61 -7.49
N GLU A 72 6.97 -11.72 -8.09
CA GLU A 72 7.07 -13.01 -7.41
C GLU A 72 8.16 -13.00 -6.32
N GLN A 73 9.28 -12.32 -6.56
CA GLN A 73 10.38 -12.21 -5.60
C GLN A 73 10.02 -11.35 -4.37
N ILE A 74 8.94 -10.57 -4.42
CA ILE A 74 8.45 -9.84 -3.24
C ILE A 74 8.06 -10.81 -2.11
N SER A 75 7.71 -12.06 -2.43
CA SER A 75 7.48 -13.11 -1.43
C SER A 75 8.69 -13.35 -0.53
N ASP A 76 9.92 -13.30 -1.07
CA ASP A 76 11.16 -13.45 -0.28
C ASP A 76 11.33 -12.32 0.74
N PHE A 77 10.87 -11.11 0.39
CA PHE A 77 10.85 -9.97 1.31
C PHE A 77 9.79 -10.16 2.40
N ILE A 78 8.61 -10.70 2.04
CA ILE A 78 7.54 -11.00 3.00
C ILE A 78 8.00 -12.05 4.03
N GLU A 79 8.65 -13.13 3.60
CA GLU A 79 9.21 -14.15 4.50
C GLU A 79 10.23 -13.54 5.46
N SER A 80 11.13 -12.70 4.95
CA SER A 80 12.12 -12.00 5.78
C SER A 80 11.47 -11.01 6.75
N ALA A 81 10.34 -10.42 6.37
CA ALA A 81 9.56 -9.56 7.24
C ALA A 81 8.83 -10.37 8.32
N GLU A 82 8.23 -11.50 7.99
CA GLU A 82 7.59 -12.41 8.94
C GLU A 82 8.54 -12.83 10.06
N ASP A 83 9.71 -13.36 9.68
CA ASP A 83 10.76 -13.76 10.62
C ASP A 83 11.19 -12.59 11.52
N CYS A 84 11.33 -11.40 10.93
CA CYS A 84 11.72 -10.18 11.65
C CYS A 84 10.66 -9.77 12.68
N LEU A 85 9.39 -9.76 12.28
CA LEU A 85 8.28 -9.37 13.15
C LEU A 85 8.14 -10.34 14.33
N ASP A 86 8.27 -11.65 14.09
CA ASP A 86 8.17 -12.64 15.16
C ASP A 86 9.36 -12.56 16.13
N GLN A 87 10.59 -12.42 15.62
CA GLN A 87 11.78 -12.18 16.45
C GLN A 87 11.66 -10.91 17.31
N LEU A 88 11.12 -9.84 16.74
CA LEU A 88 10.86 -8.61 17.49
C LEU A 88 9.81 -8.83 18.57
N TRP A 89 8.72 -9.52 18.27
CA TRP A 89 7.68 -9.77 19.27
C TRP A 89 8.18 -10.60 20.46
N LEU A 90 9.03 -11.59 20.19
CA LEU A 90 9.60 -12.51 21.19
C LEU A 90 10.87 -11.99 21.89
N SER A 91 11.29 -10.75 21.61
CA SER A 91 12.49 -10.15 22.20
C SER A 91 12.34 -9.82 23.70
N GLU A 92 13.45 -9.56 24.39
CA GLU A 92 13.46 -9.20 25.81
C GLU A 92 14.21 -7.88 26.06
N PRO A 93 13.49 -6.77 26.33
CA PRO A 93 12.04 -6.67 26.54
C PRO A 93 11.23 -6.78 25.24
N PRO A 94 9.95 -7.23 25.31
CA PRO A 94 9.10 -7.37 24.12
C PRO A 94 8.95 -6.07 23.34
N PHE A 95 8.88 -6.18 22.02
CA PHE A 95 8.72 -5.01 21.16
C PHE A 95 7.35 -4.34 21.38
N PRO A 96 7.29 -3.00 21.54
CA PRO A 96 6.02 -2.33 21.86
C PRO A 96 4.95 -2.52 20.78
N GLN A 97 3.74 -2.93 21.16
CA GLN A 97 2.65 -3.22 20.22
C GLN A 97 2.31 -2.08 19.25
N ASN A 98 2.27 -0.83 19.72
CA ASN A 98 2.03 0.32 18.85
C ASN A 98 3.12 0.46 17.77
N ARG A 99 4.38 0.17 18.12
CA ARG A 99 5.49 0.16 17.16
C ARG A 99 5.40 -1.01 16.21
N MET A 100 4.92 -2.18 16.68
CA MET A 100 4.67 -3.33 15.82
C MET A 100 3.59 -3.02 14.77
N GLN A 101 2.50 -2.36 15.16
CA GLN A 101 1.46 -1.91 14.22
C GLN A 101 2.01 -0.94 13.17
N GLN A 102 2.83 0.03 13.58
CA GLN A 102 3.50 0.95 12.66
C GLN A 102 4.42 0.21 11.68
N LEU A 103 5.19 -0.76 12.19
CA LEU A 103 6.11 -1.56 11.38
C LEU A 103 5.34 -2.35 10.32
N ILE A 104 4.31 -3.10 10.72
CA ILE A 104 3.42 -3.85 9.81
C ILE A 104 2.83 -2.94 8.72
N ASN A 105 2.31 -1.78 9.10
CA ASN A 105 1.71 -0.86 8.14
C ASN A 105 2.76 -0.26 7.18
N SER A 106 3.95 0.09 7.69
CA SER A 106 5.04 0.62 6.86
C SER A 106 5.58 -0.44 5.89
N THR A 107 5.75 -1.69 6.34
CA THR A 107 6.16 -2.81 5.48
C THR A 107 5.12 -3.07 4.40
N GLY A 108 3.82 -3.10 4.77
CA GLY A 108 2.74 -3.20 3.79
C GLY A 108 2.77 -2.05 2.78
N LEU A 109 3.04 -0.82 3.20
CA LEU A 109 3.16 0.30 2.28
C LEU A 109 4.32 0.15 1.29
N GLU A 110 5.50 -0.31 1.75
CA GLU A 110 6.65 -0.55 0.86
C GLU A 110 6.36 -1.66 -0.17
N ILE A 111 5.72 -2.75 0.26
CA ILE A 111 5.28 -3.83 -0.63
C ILE A 111 4.31 -3.28 -1.68
N ALA A 112 3.30 -2.51 -1.26
CA ALA A 112 2.33 -1.90 -2.18
C ALA A 112 3.02 -0.99 -3.19
N ASN A 113 3.91 -0.10 -2.73
CA ASN A 113 4.64 0.81 -3.60
C ASN A 113 5.52 0.05 -4.60
N CYS A 114 6.15 -1.06 -4.19
CA CYS A 114 6.91 -1.91 -5.10
C CYS A 114 6.02 -2.52 -6.18
N ILE A 115 4.90 -3.16 -5.79
CA ILE A 115 3.92 -3.72 -6.74
C ILE A 115 3.45 -2.66 -7.73
N ILE A 116 3.04 -1.49 -7.23
CA ILE A 116 2.57 -0.36 -8.03
C ILE A 116 3.65 0.05 -9.04
N SER A 117 4.90 0.18 -8.58
CA SER A 117 6.02 0.54 -9.45
C SER A 117 6.23 -0.51 -10.55
N LYS A 118 6.24 -1.80 -10.21
CA LYS A 118 6.47 -2.90 -11.16
C LYS A 118 5.37 -3.04 -12.20
N VAL A 119 4.11 -2.89 -11.79
CA VAL A 119 2.99 -2.90 -12.74
C VAL A 119 3.04 -1.69 -13.65
N ASN A 120 3.29 -0.49 -13.12
CA ASN A 120 3.34 0.73 -13.92
C ASN A 120 4.54 0.77 -14.88
N SER A 121 5.66 0.13 -14.55
CA SER A 121 6.83 0.03 -15.42
C SER A 121 6.73 -1.08 -16.46
N ASN A 122 5.71 -1.94 -16.40
CA ASN A 122 5.55 -3.05 -17.32
C ASN A 122 5.13 -2.57 -18.71
N GLU A 123 5.87 -2.97 -19.75
CA GLU A 123 5.63 -2.53 -21.13
C GLU A 123 4.26 -2.96 -21.66
N ARG A 124 3.80 -4.19 -21.34
CA ARG A 124 2.48 -4.69 -21.74
C ARG A 124 1.37 -3.85 -21.10
N TRP A 125 1.52 -3.53 -19.82
CA TRP A 125 0.61 -2.64 -19.11
C TRP A 125 0.53 -1.25 -19.77
N GLN A 126 1.68 -0.63 -20.05
CA GLN A 126 1.76 0.68 -20.70
C GLN A 126 1.19 0.67 -22.13
N ALA A 127 1.35 -0.44 -22.85
CA ALA A 127 0.77 -0.65 -24.17
C ALA A 127 -0.74 -0.95 -24.15
N GLY A 128 -1.37 -0.99 -22.97
CA GLY A 128 -2.79 -1.33 -22.81
C GLY A 128 -3.10 -2.77 -23.22
N VAL A 129 -2.11 -3.66 -23.15
CA VAL A 129 -2.27 -5.09 -23.40
C VAL A 129 -2.73 -5.74 -22.10
N PRO A 130 -3.72 -6.67 -22.15
CA PRO A 130 -4.12 -7.43 -20.97
C PRO A 130 -2.92 -8.11 -20.28
N THR A 131 -2.88 -8.00 -18.96
CA THR A 131 -1.76 -8.36 -18.07
C THR A 131 -2.31 -9.12 -16.86
N THR A 132 -3.26 -10.03 -17.13
CA THR A 132 -3.97 -10.79 -16.11
C THR A 132 -3.02 -11.63 -15.27
N ASP A 133 -1.99 -12.19 -15.89
CA ASP A 133 -0.89 -12.92 -15.25
C ASP A 133 -0.15 -12.07 -14.22
N LEU A 134 0.29 -10.88 -14.62
CA LEU A 134 1.01 -9.93 -13.77
C LEU A 134 0.15 -9.45 -12.59
N LEU A 135 -1.11 -9.12 -12.86
CA LEU A 135 -2.05 -8.63 -11.85
C LEU A 135 -2.47 -9.74 -10.88
N GLN A 136 -2.58 -10.98 -11.34
CA GLN A 136 -2.85 -12.12 -10.48
C GLN A 136 -1.67 -12.40 -9.54
N ALA A 137 -0.43 -12.36 -10.05
CA ALA A 137 0.76 -12.44 -9.21
C ALA A 137 0.80 -11.32 -8.15
N ALA A 138 0.49 -10.08 -8.55
CA ALA A 138 0.40 -8.95 -7.63
C ALA A 138 -0.67 -9.13 -6.54
N ASN A 139 -1.83 -9.70 -6.91
CA ASN A 139 -2.88 -10.03 -5.96
C ASN A 139 -2.43 -11.11 -4.96
N SER A 140 -1.75 -12.15 -5.43
CA SER A 140 -1.22 -13.21 -4.55
C SER A 140 -0.21 -12.69 -3.53
N VAL A 141 0.64 -11.73 -3.90
CA VAL A 141 1.56 -11.06 -2.95
C VAL A 141 0.79 -10.27 -1.88
N CYS A 142 -0.28 -9.57 -2.28
CA CYS A 142 -1.15 -8.86 -1.33
C CYS A 142 -1.83 -9.83 -0.35
N GLU A 143 -2.30 -10.98 -0.83
CA GLU A 143 -2.91 -12.03 -0.02
C GLU A 143 -1.92 -12.66 0.95
N GLN A 144 -0.70 -12.95 0.48
CA GLN A 144 0.37 -13.50 1.29
C GLN A 144 0.70 -12.58 2.47
N TRP A 145 0.91 -11.29 2.23
CA TRP A 145 1.21 -10.35 3.32
C TRP A 145 0.08 -10.27 4.35
N LYS A 146 -1.19 -10.23 3.90
CA LYS A 146 -2.34 -10.24 4.80
C LYS A 146 -2.40 -11.50 5.65
N PHE A 147 -2.17 -12.66 5.03
CA PHE A 147 -2.16 -13.95 5.70
C PHE A 147 -1.05 -14.04 6.76
N VAL A 148 0.16 -13.58 6.44
CA VAL A 148 1.28 -13.50 7.39
C VAL A 148 0.90 -12.66 8.62
N VAL A 149 0.36 -11.46 8.41
CA VAL A 149 -0.03 -10.57 9.51
C VAL A 149 -1.15 -11.19 10.36
N GLU A 150 -2.13 -11.83 9.73
CA GLU A 150 -3.21 -12.54 10.43
C GLU A 150 -2.66 -13.68 11.28
N SER A 151 -1.79 -14.52 10.70
CA SER A 151 -1.20 -15.68 11.37
C SER A 151 -0.34 -15.27 12.56
N LEU A 152 0.52 -14.24 12.38
CA LEU A 152 1.34 -13.69 13.46
C LEU A 152 0.49 -13.13 14.60
N VAL A 153 -0.55 -12.34 14.29
CA VAL A 153 -1.43 -11.78 15.31
C VAL A 153 -2.18 -12.88 16.08
N GLU A 154 -2.66 -13.92 15.39
CA GLU A 154 -3.29 -15.07 16.04
C GLU A 154 -2.32 -15.83 16.95
N GLN A 155 -1.09 -16.06 16.49
CA GLN A 155 -0.02 -16.64 17.30
C GLN A 155 0.29 -15.78 18.53
N TRP A 156 0.49 -14.47 18.36
CA TRP A 156 0.84 -13.55 19.44
C TRP A 156 -0.29 -13.36 20.45
N LYS A 157 -1.56 -13.56 20.08
CA LYS A 157 -2.67 -13.60 21.05
C LYS A 157 -2.55 -14.74 22.06
N GLN A 158 -1.88 -15.84 21.68
CA GLN A 158 -1.64 -16.99 22.55
C GLN A 158 -0.36 -16.87 23.39
N ASN A 159 0.45 -15.82 23.18
CA ASN A 159 1.66 -15.59 23.96
C ASN A 159 1.30 -15.22 25.41
N VAL A 160 1.87 -15.94 26.38
CA VAL A 160 1.56 -15.79 27.82
C VAL A 160 2.15 -14.51 28.41
N ASP A 161 3.35 -14.12 27.97
CA ASP A 161 4.11 -13.01 28.57
C ASP A 161 3.73 -11.66 27.95
N ALA A 162 3.46 -11.65 26.63
CA ALA A 162 3.10 -10.46 25.88
C ALA A 162 1.98 -10.77 24.86
N PRO A 163 0.73 -11.00 25.32
CA PRO A 163 -0.37 -11.28 24.40
C PRO A 163 -0.70 -10.04 23.57
N TRP A 164 -0.92 -10.24 22.27
CA TRP A 164 -1.47 -9.19 21.40
C TRP A 164 -2.85 -8.76 21.88
N LYS A 165 -3.07 -7.45 22.04
CA LYS A 165 -4.34 -6.90 22.52
C LYS A 165 -5.14 -6.27 21.39
N GLY A 166 -6.41 -6.65 21.30
CA GLY A 166 -7.35 -6.09 20.32
C GLY A 166 -7.26 -6.77 18.94
N ASP A 167 -7.73 -6.06 17.93
CA ASP A 167 -7.82 -6.54 16.56
C ASP A 167 -6.49 -6.43 15.81
N LYS A 168 -6.44 -7.10 14.65
CA LYS A 168 -5.31 -6.99 13.73
C LYS A 168 -5.15 -5.56 13.19
N PRO A 169 -3.93 -5.14 12.83
CA PRO A 169 -3.71 -3.81 12.24
C PRO A 169 -4.53 -3.61 10.96
N ALA A 170 -5.06 -2.40 10.76
CA ALA A 170 -5.74 -2.03 9.52
C ALA A 170 -4.72 -1.87 8.39
N MET A 171 -4.74 -2.77 7.40
CA MET A 171 -3.80 -2.78 6.28
C MET A 171 -4.36 -2.01 5.07
N ALA A 172 -4.72 -0.74 5.29
CA ALA A 172 -5.46 0.07 4.31
C ALA A 172 -4.76 0.17 2.94
N ALA A 173 -3.42 0.28 2.90
CA ALA A 173 -2.65 0.31 1.66
C ALA A 173 -2.85 -0.96 0.81
N MET A 174 -2.78 -2.13 1.46
CA MET A 174 -2.98 -3.43 0.82
C MET A 174 -4.42 -3.65 0.39
N GLU A 175 -5.38 -3.26 1.23
CA GLU A 175 -6.81 -3.39 0.91
C GLU A 175 -7.20 -2.53 -0.30
N ILE A 176 -6.74 -1.29 -0.35
CA ILE A 176 -7.00 -0.39 -1.48
C ILE A 176 -6.33 -0.94 -2.75
N LEU A 177 -5.05 -1.30 -2.68
CA LEU A 177 -4.33 -1.83 -3.84
C LEU A 177 -4.98 -3.10 -4.38
N GLN A 178 -5.28 -4.06 -3.49
CA GLN A 178 -5.91 -5.32 -3.86
C GLN A 178 -7.27 -5.10 -4.53
N LYS A 179 -8.09 -4.19 -3.97
CA LYS A 179 -9.38 -3.84 -4.56
C LYS A 179 -9.21 -3.32 -5.99
N GLN A 180 -8.27 -2.41 -6.22
CA GLN A 180 -8.00 -1.88 -7.56
C GLN A 180 -7.53 -2.96 -8.53
N ILE A 181 -6.60 -3.82 -8.10
CA ILE A 181 -6.12 -4.95 -8.90
C ILE A 181 -7.29 -5.85 -9.32
N ASN A 182 -8.16 -6.22 -8.38
CA ASN A 182 -9.31 -7.07 -8.65
C ASN A 182 -10.33 -6.44 -9.59
N GLU A 183 -10.58 -5.13 -9.47
CA GLU A 183 -11.46 -4.41 -10.38
C GLU A 183 -10.87 -4.39 -11.81
N ILE A 184 -9.57 -4.16 -11.94
CA ILE A 184 -8.87 -4.19 -13.24
C ILE A 184 -8.88 -5.59 -13.85
N LEU A 185 -8.57 -6.63 -13.05
CA LEU A 185 -8.62 -8.02 -13.47
C LEU A 185 -10.02 -8.38 -14.00
N SER A 186 -11.07 -8.00 -13.27
CA SER A 186 -12.45 -8.25 -13.68
C SER A 186 -12.76 -7.63 -15.05
N LEU A 187 -12.29 -6.41 -15.31
CA LEU A 187 -12.43 -5.76 -16.61
C LEU A 187 -11.65 -6.48 -17.71
N GLN A 188 -10.41 -6.91 -17.44
CA GLN A 188 -9.60 -7.65 -18.42
C GLN A 188 -10.20 -9.03 -18.75
N MET A 189 -10.72 -9.74 -17.75
CA MET A 189 -11.39 -11.03 -17.97
C MET A 189 -12.69 -10.86 -18.76
N LEU A 190 -13.51 -9.87 -18.40
CA LEU A 190 -14.73 -9.58 -19.16
C LEU A 190 -14.40 -9.22 -20.61
N SER A 191 -13.36 -8.40 -20.81
CA SER A 191 -12.83 -8.07 -22.12
C SER A 191 -12.49 -9.32 -22.94
N SER A 192 -11.80 -10.29 -22.32
CA SER A 192 -11.46 -11.57 -22.96
C SER A 192 -12.71 -12.41 -23.29
N GLN A 193 -13.61 -12.60 -22.32
CA GLN A 193 -14.83 -13.39 -22.49
C GLN A 193 -15.74 -12.83 -23.59
N VAL A 194 -15.89 -11.51 -23.64
CA VAL A 194 -16.70 -10.85 -24.67
C VAL A 194 -16.05 -10.96 -26.05
N SER A 195 -14.72 -10.89 -26.13
CA SER A 195 -13.98 -11.10 -27.39
C SER A 195 -14.20 -12.51 -27.95
N GLU A 196 -14.15 -13.53 -27.09
CA GLU A 196 -14.41 -14.92 -27.48
C GLU A 196 -15.86 -15.14 -27.97
N LEU A 197 -16.83 -14.49 -27.32
CA LEU A 197 -18.25 -14.66 -27.63
C LEU A 197 -18.72 -13.92 -28.89
N LEU A 198 -18.25 -12.68 -29.11
CA LEU A 198 -18.72 -11.84 -30.21
C LEU A 198 -17.87 -11.97 -31.49
N GLY A 199 -16.63 -12.45 -31.35
CA GLY A 199 -15.62 -12.35 -32.41
C GLY A 199 -15.37 -10.89 -32.83
N ASP A 200 -14.56 -10.71 -33.87
CA ASP A 200 -14.05 -9.40 -34.33
C ASP A 200 -15.11 -8.47 -35.00
N LYS A 201 -16.40 -8.81 -34.86
CA LYS A 201 -17.50 -8.30 -35.71
C LYS A 201 -18.34 -7.18 -35.10
N SER A 202 -18.22 -6.90 -33.80
CA SER A 202 -19.02 -5.85 -33.14
C SER A 202 -18.28 -4.51 -33.13
N SER A 203 -18.86 -3.47 -33.74
CA SER A 203 -18.33 -2.08 -33.66
C SER A 203 -18.36 -1.55 -32.22
N ALA A 204 -19.38 -1.90 -31.45
CA ALA A 204 -19.50 -1.54 -30.04
C ALA A 204 -18.39 -2.19 -29.18
N TRP A 205 -17.91 -3.37 -29.57
CA TRP A 205 -16.76 -4.01 -28.91
C TRP A 205 -15.46 -3.23 -29.16
N LYS A 206 -15.20 -2.82 -30.40
CA LYS A 206 -14.00 -2.03 -30.73
C LYS A 206 -13.97 -0.70 -29.98
N GLU A 207 -15.13 -0.08 -29.77
CA GLU A 207 -15.26 1.12 -28.95
C GLU A 207 -15.01 0.84 -27.46
N MET A 208 -15.49 -0.29 -26.93
CA MET A 208 -15.23 -0.68 -25.53
C MET A 208 -13.77 -1.06 -25.29
N ASP A 209 -13.15 -1.86 -26.17
CA ASP A 209 -11.73 -2.22 -26.11
C ASP A 209 -10.85 -0.96 -26.22
N ALA A 210 -11.20 -0.02 -27.12
CA ALA A 210 -10.52 1.27 -27.21
C ALA A 210 -10.69 2.11 -25.93
N ALA A 211 -11.87 2.13 -25.32
CA ALA A 211 -12.12 2.85 -24.06
C ALA A 211 -11.34 2.23 -22.88
N LEU A 212 -11.32 0.89 -22.79
CA LEU A 212 -10.53 0.15 -21.80
C LEU A 212 -9.04 0.43 -21.98
N ARG A 213 -8.52 0.32 -23.20
CA ARG A 213 -7.12 0.66 -23.53
C ARG A 213 -6.79 2.11 -23.21
N ALA A 214 -7.67 3.06 -23.53
CA ALA A 214 -7.47 4.46 -23.20
C ALA A 214 -7.43 4.71 -21.69
N ILE A 215 -8.18 3.94 -20.91
CA ILE A 215 -8.15 4.01 -19.45
C ILE A 215 -6.84 3.43 -18.91
N PHE A 216 -6.39 2.29 -19.43
CA PHE A 216 -5.10 1.67 -19.07
C PHE A 216 -3.87 2.46 -19.51
N ALA A 217 -3.93 3.14 -20.66
CA ALA A 217 -2.82 3.93 -21.21
C ALA A 217 -2.54 5.24 -20.45
N VAL A 218 -3.51 5.75 -19.68
CA VAL A 218 -3.30 6.96 -18.86
C VAL A 218 -2.75 6.55 -17.49
N ARG A 219 -1.47 6.91 -17.24
CA ARG A 219 -0.68 6.87 -15.99
C ARG A 219 -1.46 6.79 -14.64
N PRO A 220 -0.76 6.40 -13.56
CA PRO A 220 -0.84 5.07 -12.96
C PRO A 220 -2.17 4.89 -12.21
N LEU A 221 -3.02 4.00 -12.71
CA LEU A 221 -4.29 3.62 -12.07
C LEU A 221 -4.12 3.14 -10.61
N LEU A 222 -2.94 2.63 -10.27
CA LEU A 222 -2.64 2.04 -8.97
C LEU A 222 -2.07 3.03 -7.93
N ALA A 223 -2.11 4.34 -8.17
CA ALA A 223 -1.64 5.29 -7.16
C ALA A 223 -2.60 5.42 -5.97
N TYR A 224 -2.01 5.43 -4.77
CA TYR A 224 -2.70 5.44 -3.46
C TYR A 224 -3.48 6.75 -3.15
N SER A 225 -3.39 7.80 -3.98
CA SER A 225 -3.98 9.10 -3.61
C SER A 225 -5.51 9.14 -3.74
N ALA A 226 -6.19 9.77 -2.78
CA ALA A 226 -7.65 9.92 -2.77
C ALA A 226 -8.18 10.64 -4.02
N SER A 227 -7.42 11.59 -4.56
CA SER A 227 -7.75 12.28 -5.82
C SER A 227 -7.68 11.33 -7.02
N MET A 228 -6.77 10.36 -7.02
CA MET A 228 -6.66 9.35 -8.08
C MET A 228 -7.80 8.33 -7.99
N GLN A 229 -8.22 7.94 -6.77
CA GLN A 229 -9.40 7.09 -6.56
C GLN A 229 -10.68 7.72 -7.15
N GLN A 230 -10.84 9.04 -7.02
CA GLN A 230 -11.98 9.74 -7.63
C GLN A 230 -11.91 9.75 -9.16
N HIS A 231 -10.73 9.99 -9.74
CA HIS A 231 -10.54 9.93 -11.19
C HIS A 231 -10.83 8.53 -11.76
N TRP A 232 -10.40 7.48 -11.05
CA TRP A 232 -10.73 6.09 -11.36
C TRP A 232 -12.24 5.85 -11.40
N ARG A 233 -12.96 6.27 -10.36
CA ARG A 233 -14.43 6.12 -10.30
C ARG A 233 -15.13 6.82 -11.46
N VAL A 234 -14.69 8.01 -11.83
CA VAL A 234 -15.25 8.75 -12.97
C VAL A 234 -15.03 7.98 -14.27
N LYS A 235 -13.83 7.43 -14.50
CA LYS A 235 -13.52 6.64 -15.70
C LYS A 235 -14.33 5.34 -15.78
N LEU A 236 -14.48 4.63 -14.66
CA LEU A 236 -15.35 3.45 -14.58
C LEU A 236 -16.80 3.77 -14.90
N MET A 237 -17.32 4.91 -14.41
CA MET A 237 -18.68 5.36 -14.71
C MET A 237 -18.86 5.59 -16.21
N VAL A 238 -17.86 6.17 -16.90
CA VAL A 238 -17.89 6.35 -18.35
C VAL A 238 -18.01 5.01 -19.09
N ILE A 239 -17.26 3.97 -18.70
CA ILE A 239 -17.40 2.63 -19.28
C ILE A 239 -18.81 2.08 -19.02
N CYS A 240 -19.33 2.21 -17.79
CA CYS A 240 -20.68 1.73 -17.45
C CYS A 240 -21.78 2.46 -18.23
N CYS A 241 -21.54 3.70 -18.67
CA CYS A 241 -22.42 4.46 -19.55
C CYS A 241 -22.34 3.98 -21.01
N ILE A 242 -21.15 3.66 -21.50
CA ILE A 242 -20.91 3.14 -22.86
C ILE A 242 -21.47 1.71 -23.00
N CYS A 243 -21.37 0.90 -21.94
CA CYS A 243 -21.86 -0.47 -21.90
C CYS A 243 -22.79 -0.70 -20.70
N PRO A 244 -24.11 -0.45 -20.82
CA PRO A 244 -25.07 -0.62 -19.72
C PRO A 244 -25.09 -2.03 -19.11
N GLY A 245 -24.68 -3.06 -19.85
CA GLY A 245 -24.57 -4.44 -19.38
C GLY A 245 -23.54 -4.66 -18.27
N LEU A 246 -22.56 -3.75 -18.12
CA LEU A 246 -21.55 -3.76 -17.05
C LEU A 246 -22.08 -3.29 -15.69
N LYS A 247 -23.26 -2.64 -15.66
CA LYS A 247 -23.87 -2.16 -14.40
C LYS A 247 -24.17 -3.29 -13.43
N ASN A 248 -24.58 -4.47 -13.92
CA ASN A 248 -24.98 -5.56 -13.03
C ASN A 248 -23.80 -6.24 -12.34
N ALA A 249 -22.60 -6.27 -12.96
CA ALA A 249 -21.38 -6.82 -12.36
C ALA A 249 -20.74 -5.87 -11.34
N SER A 250 -20.87 -4.54 -11.56
CA SER A 250 -20.34 -3.51 -10.65
C SER A 250 -21.29 -3.15 -9.51
N SER A 251 -22.60 -3.37 -9.63
CA SER A 251 -23.55 -2.91 -8.61
C SER A 251 -23.43 -3.61 -7.24
N GLN A 252 -22.81 -4.79 -7.15
CA GLN A 252 -22.66 -5.52 -5.88
C GLN A 252 -21.45 -5.09 -5.04
N HIS A 253 -20.42 -4.46 -5.63
CA HIS A 253 -19.18 -4.08 -4.93
C HIS A 253 -19.02 -2.57 -4.70
N PHE A 254 -19.74 -1.71 -5.43
CA PHE A 254 -19.44 -0.28 -5.51
C PHE A 254 -20.21 0.64 -4.56
N LEU A 255 -21.26 0.13 -3.88
CA LEU A 255 -22.16 0.94 -3.04
C LEU A 255 -21.87 0.91 -1.54
N SER A 256 -20.89 0.12 -1.06
CA SER A 256 -20.77 -0.19 0.38
C SER A 256 -19.73 0.62 1.17
N ILE A 257 -19.18 1.72 0.63
CA ILE A 257 -18.29 2.61 1.41
C ILE A 257 -18.99 3.96 1.59
N PRO A 258 -19.40 4.32 2.82
CA PRO A 258 -20.10 5.57 3.07
C PRO A 258 -19.18 6.77 2.76
N PRO A 259 -19.74 7.87 2.25
CA PRO A 259 -19.02 9.12 2.11
C PRO A 259 -18.84 9.75 3.51
N GLN A 260 -17.78 9.38 4.21
CA GLN A 260 -17.29 10.12 5.37
C GLN A 260 -15.83 10.51 5.07
N ALA A 261 -15.39 11.75 5.05
CA ALA A 261 -16.03 13.03 5.32
C ALA A 261 -15.37 14.03 4.34
N MET A 262 -16.19 14.72 3.54
CA MET A 262 -15.73 15.86 2.73
C MET A 262 -16.57 17.08 3.12
N ILE A 263 -16.47 17.47 4.39
CA ILE A 263 -16.84 18.81 4.86
C ILE A 263 -15.81 19.18 5.94
N VAL A 264 -14.71 19.80 5.51
CA VAL A 264 -13.92 20.67 6.37
C VAL A 264 -14.47 22.08 6.16
N LYS A 265 -14.94 22.69 7.24
CA LYS A 265 -14.91 24.15 7.38
C LYS A 265 -13.60 24.51 8.08
#